data_AF-A0A257DCE4-F1
#
_entry.id   AF-A0A257DCE4-F1
#
_cell.length_a   1.000
_cell.length_b   1.000
_cell.length_c   1.000
_cell.angle_alpha   90.00
_cell.angle_beta   90.00
_cell.angle_gamma   90.00
#
_symmetry.space_group_name_H-M   'P 1'
#
loop_
_entity.id
_entity.type
_entity.pdbx_description
1 polymer ?
#
loop_
_entity_poly.entity_id
_entity_poly.type
_entity_poly.pdbx_seq_one_letter_code
_entity_poly.pdbx_strand_id
1 'polypeptide(L)'
;MVKKASTPAASPLEAAAGLFDNALAGHVKESAQQIWLAGLGAFSKAQEEGGRVFEALVQEGVTLQRKTQTVAGEKLGAVSAQLSDRLAEVGQKVEEVSAKASGQWDRLETIFEQRVAKALASLGVPHANDIRALTEQIEQLRAEVAALTPKPPSPPARKRPAARSVASPAPVAPKRRTPKP
;
A
#
# COMPACT_ATOMS: atom_id res chain seq x y z
N MET A 1 63.68 -79.82 -23.46
CA MET A 1 63.10 -78.87 -22.50
C MET A 1 62.19 -77.92 -23.26
N VAL A 2 61.03 -77.64 -22.67
CA VAL A 2 59.76 -77.36 -23.35
C VAL A 2 59.41 -75.87 -23.25
N LYS A 3 58.85 -75.38 -24.36
CA LYS A 3 57.92 -74.23 -24.52
C LYS A 3 58.40 -72.83 -24.13
N LYS A 4 58.54 -72.01 -25.16
CA LYS A 4 58.09 -70.61 -25.11
C LYS A 4 56.94 -70.49 -26.11
N ALA A 5 55.71 -70.44 -25.59
CA ALA A 5 54.51 -70.16 -26.37
C ALA A 5 54.37 -68.63 -26.48
N SER A 6 54.46 -68.14 -27.71
CA SER A 6 54.16 -66.76 -28.11
C SER A 6 52.70 -66.40 -27.83
N THR A 7 52.54 -65.16 -27.36
CA THR A 7 51.52 -64.14 -27.64
C THR A 7 50.08 -64.59 -28.01
N PRO A 8 49.03 -64.09 -27.32
CA PRO A 8 47.66 -64.37 -27.71
C PRO A 8 47.32 -63.64 -29.02
N ALA A 9 46.94 -64.39 -30.03
CA ALA A 9 46.34 -63.86 -31.25
C ALA A 9 44.97 -63.25 -30.88
N ALA A 10 44.78 -61.96 -31.19
CA ALA A 10 43.46 -61.35 -31.18
C ALA A 10 42.54 -62.20 -32.08
N SER A 11 41.40 -62.62 -31.54
CA SER A 11 40.51 -63.53 -32.24
C SER A 11 39.96 -62.86 -33.51
N PRO A 12 39.78 -63.58 -34.63
CA PRO A 12 39.26 -63.01 -35.89
C PRO A 12 37.93 -62.25 -35.74
N LEU A 13 37.15 -62.60 -34.72
CA LEU A 13 35.91 -61.93 -34.34
C LEU A 13 36.12 -60.51 -33.80
N GLU A 14 37.25 -60.24 -33.14
CA GLU A 14 37.57 -58.93 -32.55
C GLU A 14 38.11 -57.94 -33.61
N ALA A 15 38.89 -58.44 -34.57
CA ALA A 15 39.32 -57.66 -35.73
C ALA A 15 38.16 -57.33 -36.67
N ALA A 16 37.20 -58.25 -36.83
CA ALA A 16 35.95 -57.98 -37.55
C ALA A 16 35.11 -56.92 -36.82
N ALA A 17 34.98 -56.98 -35.50
CA ALA A 17 34.26 -55.99 -34.71
C ALA A 17 34.84 -54.57 -34.86
N GLY A 18 36.17 -54.41 -34.79
CA GLY A 18 36.82 -53.10 -34.96
C GLY A 18 36.65 -52.48 -36.36
N LEU A 19 36.47 -53.30 -37.40
CA LEU A 19 36.15 -52.82 -38.75
C LEU A 19 34.70 -52.30 -38.85
N PHE A 20 33.76 -52.97 -38.18
CA PHE A 20 32.36 -52.52 -38.11
C PHE A 20 32.22 -51.21 -37.33
N ASP A 21 32.95 -51.05 -36.22
CA ASP A 21 32.94 -49.81 -35.43
C ASP A 21 33.50 -48.61 -36.23
N ASN A 22 34.55 -48.82 -37.02
CA ASN A 22 35.14 -47.77 -37.84
C ASN A 22 34.22 -47.38 -39.01
N ALA A 23 33.57 -48.36 -39.65
CA ALA A 23 32.57 -48.08 -40.68
C ALA A 23 31.36 -47.33 -40.12
N LEU A 24 30.87 -47.72 -38.94
CA LEU A 24 29.76 -47.04 -38.25
C LEU A 24 30.13 -45.60 -37.86
N ALA A 25 31.33 -45.39 -37.30
CA ALA A 25 31.83 -44.06 -36.98
C ALA A 25 31.95 -43.16 -38.23
N GLY A 26 32.34 -43.73 -39.37
CA GLY A 26 32.35 -43.05 -40.67
C GLY A 26 30.96 -42.60 -41.10
N HIS A 27 29.96 -43.49 -41.02
CA HIS A 27 28.56 -43.17 -41.38
C HIS A 27 27.93 -42.13 -40.45
N VAL A 28 28.21 -42.18 -39.14
CA VAL A 28 27.71 -41.17 -38.19
C VAL A 28 28.33 -39.80 -38.47
N LYS A 29 29.64 -39.75 -38.77
CA LYS A 29 30.32 -38.50 -39.13
C LYS A 29 29.76 -37.90 -40.42
N GLU A 30 29.54 -38.73 -41.45
CA GLU A 30 28.95 -38.30 -42.72
C GLU A 30 27.52 -37.79 -42.52
N SER A 31 26.70 -38.50 -41.74
CA SER A 31 25.35 -38.06 -41.41
C SER A 31 25.34 -36.76 -40.59
N ALA A 32 26.25 -36.61 -39.63
CA ALA A 32 26.38 -35.39 -38.84
C ALA A 32 26.81 -34.19 -39.72
N GLN A 33 27.69 -34.43 -40.68
CA GLN A 33 28.13 -33.42 -41.65
C GLN A 33 26.99 -33.03 -42.59
N GLN A 34 26.16 -33.99 -43.03
CA GLN A 34 24.98 -33.71 -43.84
C GLN A 34 23.91 -32.94 -43.05
N ILE A 35 23.65 -33.30 -41.80
CA ILE A 35 22.75 -32.56 -40.91
C ILE A 35 23.26 -31.13 -40.70
N TRP A 36 24.56 -30.95 -40.52
CA TRP A 36 25.16 -29.63 -40.35
C TRP A 36 25.04 -28.77 -41.61
N LEU A 37 25.35 -29.33 -42.78
CA LEU A 37 25.23 -28.63 -44.06
C LEU A 37 23.76 -28.31 -44.40
N ALA A 38 22.84 -29.21 -44.09
CA ALA A 38 21.41 -28.97 -44.21
C ALA A 38 20.94 -27.87 -43.24
N GLY A 39 21.45 -27.87 -42.01
CA GLY A 39 21.20 -26.81 -41.04
C GLY A 39 21.69 -25.45 -41.52
N LEU A 40 22.90 -25.40 -42.10
CA LEU A 40 23.46 -24.17 -42.66
C LEU A 40 22.69 -23.69 -43.91
N GLY A 41 22.27 -24.61 -44.77
CA GLY A 41 21.45 -24.30 -45.95
C GLY A 41 20.06 -23.80 -45.61
N ALA A 42 19.39 -24.40 -44.62
CA ALA A 42 18.09 -23.95 -44.13
C ALA A 42 18.17 -22.59 -43.43
N PHE A 43 19.23 -22.33 -42.67
CA PHE A 43 19.48 -21.02 -42.06
C PHE A 43 19.71 -19.93 -43.10
N SER A 44 20.52 -20.19 -44.14
CA SER A 44 20.71 -19.26 -45.25
C SER A 44 19.41 -18.97 -46.01
N LYS A 45 18.59 -20.01 -46.25
CA LYS A 45 17.27 -19.83 -46.89
C LYS A 45 16.31 -19.01 -46.02
N ALA A 46 16.32 -19.22 -44.71
CA ALA A 46 15.57 -18.40 -43.76
C ALA A 46 16.08 -16.94 -43.71
N GLN A 47 17.37 -16.67 -43.96
CA GLN A 47 17.86 -15.30 -44.11
C GLN A 47 17.40 -14.64 -45.42
N GLU A 48 17.45 -15.36 -46.54
CA GLU A 48 16.98 -14.86 -47.85
C GLU A 48 15.46 -14.61 -47.90
N GLU A 49 14.68 -15.45 -47.21
CA GLU A 49 13.22 -15.32 -47.13
C GLU A 49 12.77 -14.45 -45.95
N GLY A 50 13.56 -14.39 -44.87
CA GLY A 50 13.27 -13.63 -43.65
C GLY A 50 13.19 -12.13 -43.86
N GLY A 51 14.06 -11.56 -44.72
CA GLY A 51 13.99 -10.14 -45.07
C GLY A 51 12.69 -9.75 -45.80
N ARG A 52 12.18 -10.62 -46.68
CA ARG A 52 10.92 -10.40 -47.39
C ARG A 52 9.70 -10.50 -46.47
N VAL A 53 9.68 -11.47 -45.57
CA VAL A 53 8.61 -11.61 -44.56
C VAL A 53 8.67 -10.46 -43.56
N PHE A 54 9.86 -10.01 -43.16
CA PHE A 54 10.02 -8.83 -42.31
C PHE A 54 9.51 -7.57 -42.98
N GLU A 55 9.89 -7.30 -44.23
CA GLU A 55 9.41 -6.13 -44.97
C GLU A 55 7.88 -6.16 -45.14
N ALA A 56 7.31 -7.34 -45.44
CA ALA A 56 5.87 -7.52 -45.52
C ALA A 56 5.19 -7.24 -44.17
N LEU A 57 5.73 -7.75 -43.05
CA LEU A 57 5.22 -7.49 -41.71
C LEU A 57 5.35 -6.01 -41.32
N VAL A 58 6.44 -5.34 -41.70
CA VAL A 58 6.64 -3.91 -41.47
C VAL A 58 5.62 -3.10 -42.28
N GLN A 59 5.38 -3.46 -43.53
CA GLN A 59 4.41 -2.79 -44.38
C GLN A 59 2.95 -3.03 -43.91
N GLU A 60 2.64 -4.24 -43.44
CA GLU A 60 1.39 -4.54 -42.74
C GLU A 60 1.28 -3.75 -41.44
N GLY A 61 2.35 -3.62 -40.66
CA GLY A 61 2.38 -2.80 -39.44
C GLY A 61 2.12 -1.32 -39.71
N VAL A 62 2.75 -0.74 -40.74
CA VAL A 62 2.55 0.65 -41.16
C VAL A 62 1.12 0.87 -41.67
N THR A 63 0.57 -0.07 -42.45
CA THR A 63 -0.82 0.04 -42.93
C THR A 63 -1.84 -0.15 -41.81
N LEU A 64 -1.57 -1.05 -40.84
CA LEU A 64 -2.39 -1.25 -39.67
C LEU A 64 -2.35 -0.05 -38.72
N GLN A 65 -1.18 0.57 -38.54
CA GLN A 65 -1.02 1.79 -37.77
C GLN A 65 -1.78 2.95 -38.43
N ARG A 66 -1.69 3.12 -39.75
CA ARG A 66 -2.48 4.13 -40.48
C ARG A 66 -3.97 3.89 -40.35
N LYS A 67 -4.44 2.66 -40.58
CA LYS A 67 -5.86 2.28 -40.41
C LYS A 67 -6.33 2.49 -38.97
N THR A 68 -5.50 2.17 -37.98
CA THR A 68 -5.81 2.40 -36.57
C THR A 68 -5.82 3.88 -36.25
N GLN A 69 -4.92 4.70 -36.81
CA GLN A 69 -4.90 6.14 -36.59
C GLN A 69 -6.12 6.83 -37.22
N THR A 70 -6.56 6.41 -38.41
CA THR A 70 -7.78 6.97 -39.05
C THR A 70 -9.03 6.52 -38.31
N VAL A 71 -9.15 5.23 -38.00
CA VAL A 71 -10.29 4.67 -37.26
C VAL A 71 -10.32 5.20 -35.83
N ALA A 72 -9.17 5.33 -35.16
CA ALA A 72 -9.08 5.94 -33.85
C ALA A 72 -9.40 7.44 -33.94
N GLY A 73 -8.93 8.19 -34.93
CA GLY A 73 -9.25 9.61 -35.07
C GLY A 73 -10.77 9.87 -35.22
N GLU A 74 -11.43 9.09 -36.07
CA GLU A 74 -12.87 9.22 -36.32
C GLU A 74 -13.72 8.63 -35.18
N LYS A 75 -13.30 7.49 -34.60
CA LYS A 75 -14.03 6.86 -33.49
C LYS A 75 -13.71 7.48 -32.14
N LEU A 76 -12.54 8.07 -31.89
CA LEU A 76 -12.24 8.78 -30.64
C LEU A 76 -13.11 10.02 -30.52
N GLY A 77 -13.40 10.75 -31.59
CA GLY A 77 -14.30 11.91 -31.50
C GLY A 77 -15.72 11.50 -31.07
N ALA A 78 -16.29 10.50 -31.74
CA ALA A 78 -17.63 10.00 -31.43
C ALA A 78 -17.69 9.27 -30.08
N VAL A 79 -16.73 8.39 -29.80
CA VAL A 79 -16.65 7.64 -28.54
C VAL A 79 -16.31 8.57 -27.38
N SER A 80 -15.45 9.57 -27.54
CA SER A 80 -15.15 10.55 -26.49
C SER A 80 -16.39 11.38 -26.14
N ALA A 81 -17.18 11.81 -27.13
CA ALA A 81 -18.45 12.49 -26.87
C ALA A 81 -19.45 11.57 -26.14
N GLN A 82 -19.64 10.34 -26.62
CA GLN A 82 -20.51 9.37 -25.96
C GLN A 82 -20.03 8.97 -24.56
N LEU A 83 -18.70 8.89 -24.37
CA LEU A 83 -18.09 8.57 -23.08
C LEU A 83 -18.23 9.76 -22.13
N SER A 84 -18.08 10.99 -22.61
CA SER A 84 -18.31 12.21 -21.83
C SER A 84 -19.77 12.32 -21.37
N ASP A 85 -20.72 12.05 -22.26
CA ASP A 85 -22.15 11.99 -21.91
C ASP A 85 -22.44 10.90 -20.87
N ARG A 86 -21.86 9.71 -21.04
CA ARG A 86 -21.99 8.63 -20.06
C ARG A 86 -21.30 8.93 -18.74
N LEU A 87 -20.15 9.60 -18.73
CA LEU A 87 -19.48 10.03 -17.51
C LEU A 87 -20.29 11.10 -16.80
N ALA A 88 -20.92 12.02 -17.53
CA ALA A 88 -21.82 13.00 -16.94
C ALA A 88 -23.04 12.32 -16.32
N GLU A 89 -23.66 11.36 -17.01
CA GLU A 89 -24.81 10.61 -16.52
C GLU A 89 -24.46 9.73 -15.31
N VAL A 90 -23.30 9.05 -15.34
CA VAL A 90 -22.78 8.28 -14.21
C VAL A 90 -22.42 9.21 -13.06
N GLY A 91 -21.81 10.36 -13.31
CA GLY A 91 -21.52 11.36 -12.29
C GLY A 91 -22.77 11.80 -11.55
N GLN A 92 -23.84 12.12 -12.28
CA GLN A 92 -25.12 12.50 -11.64
C GLN A 92 -25.76 11.34 -10.85
N LYS A 93 -25.71 10.11 -11.37
CA LYS A 93 -26.21 8.93 -10.65
C LYS A 93 -25.38 8.62 -9.41
N VAL A 94 -24.07 8.79 -9.47
CA VAL A 94 -23.15 8.61 -8.34
C VAL A 94 -23.39 9.70 -7.29
N GLU A 95 -23.60 10.95 -7.69
CA GLU A 95 -23.95 12.04 -6.77
C GLU A 95 -25.26 11.73 -6.04
N GLU A 96 -26.30 11.28 -6.77
CA GLU A 96 -27.61 10.97 -6.21
C GLU A 96 -27.58 9.73 -5.30
N VAL A 97 -26.85 8.69 -5.70
CA VAL A 97 -26.64 7.49 -4.87
C VAL A 97 -25.78 7.82 -3.66
N SER A 98 -24.74 8.63 -3.82
CA SER A 98 -23.88 9.10 -2.73
C SER A 98 -24.70 9.87 -1.71
N ALA A 99 -25.50 10.86 -2.14
CA ALA A 99 -26.37 11.63 -1.26
C ALA A 99 -27.40 10.77 -0.50
N LYS A 100 -28.01 9.78 -1.18
CA LYS A 100 -28.93 8.83 -0.53
C LYS A 100 -28.21 7.85 0.39
N ALA A 101 -26.97 7.49 0.07
CA ALA A 101 -26.15 6.58 0.83
C ALA A 101 -25.44 7.25 2.00
N SER A 102 -25.16 8.56 1.98
CA SER A 102 -24.50 9.28 3.08
C SER A 102 -25.21 9.02 4.41
N GLY A 103 -26.54 9.12 4.45
CA GLY A 103 -27.30 8.81 5.66
C GLY A 103 -27.30 7.32 6.07
N GLN A 104 -26.97 6.39 5.18
CA GLN A 104 -26.72 4.99 5.50
C GLN A 104 -25.28 4.76 5.96
N TRP A 105 -24.32 5.51 5.39
CA TRP A 105 -22.92 5.53 5.81
C TRP A 105 -22.77 6.06 7.23
N ASP A 106 -23.49 7.12 7.62
CA ASP A 106 -23.47 7.63 9.00
C ASP A 106 -23.96 6.58 10.01
N ARG A 107 -24.95 5.76 9.62
CA ARG A 107 -25.42 4.63 10.46
C ARG A 107 -24.38 3.52 10.53
N LEU A 108 -23.71 3.21 9.43
CA LEU A 108 -22.63 2.23 9.40
C LEU A 108 -21.42 2.71 10.20
N GLU A 109 -21.11 4.00 10.19
CA GLU A 109 -20.09 4.62 11.03
C GLU A 109 -20.46 4.46 12.51
N THR A 110 -21.70 4.75 12.89
CA THR A 110 -22.19 4.53 14.25
C THR A 110 -22.08 3.05 14.67
N ILE A 111 -22.47 2.10 13.81
CA ILE A 111 -22.38 0.66 14.11
C ILE A 111 -20.92 0.20 14.16
N PHE A 112 -20.07 0.73 13.29
CA PHE A 112 -18.64 0.46 13.27
C PHE A 112 -17.98 0.97 14.55
N GLU A 113 -18.24 2.21 14.95
CA GLU A 113 -17.80 2.79 16.22
C GLU A 113 -18.25 1.93 17.40
N GLN A 114 -19.52 1.50 17.43
CA GLN A 114 -20.02 0.60 18.48
C GLN A 114 -19.29 -0.75 18.49
N ARG A 115 -19.01 -1.32 17.32
CA ARG A 115 -18.27 -2.59 17.20
C ARG A 115 -16.81 -2.43 17.60
N VAL A 116 -16.16 -1.34 17.21
CA VAL A 116 -14.79 -1.00 17.58
C VAL A 116 -14.71 -0.75 19.09
N ALA A 117 -15.62 0.05 19.64
CA ALA A 117 -15.71 0.30 21.07
C ALA A 117 -15.93 -0.99 21.85
N LYS A 118 -16.81 -1.89 21.39
CA LYS A 118 -17.04 -3.20 22.01
C LYS A 118 -15.82 -4.11 21.93
N ALA A 119 -15.09 -4.10 20.81
CA ALA A 119 -13.86 -4.86 20.67
C ALA A 119 -12.79 -4.33 21.64
N LEU A 120 -12.58 -3.01 21.67
CA LEU A 120 -11.62 -2.35 22.59
C LEU A 120 -11.97 -2.60 24.06
N ALA A 121 -13.26 -2.54 24.43
CA ALA A 121 -13.72 -2.87 25.77
C ALA A 121 -13.45 -4.35 26.11
N SER A 122 -13.65 -5.28 25.17
CA SER A 122 -13.31 -6.69 25.36
C SER A 122 -11.79 -6.94 25.50
N LEU A 123 -10.97 -6.04 24.96
CA LEU A 123 -9.51 -6.04 25.14
C LEU A 123 -9.06 -5.29 26.41
N GLY A 124 -10.00 -4.77 27.22
CA GLY A 124 -9.72 -4.11 28.49
C GLY A 124 -9.30 -2.64 28.35
N VAL A 125 -9.52 -2.01 27.20
CA VAL A 125 -9.27 -0.58 27.00
C VAL A 125 -10.46 0.22 27.53
N PRO A 126 -10.31 1.03 28.62
CA PRO A 126 -11.40 1.81 29.18
C PRO A 126 -11.86 2.92 28.22
N HIS A 127 -13.16 3.19 28.15
CA HIS A 127 -13.69 4.22 27.27
C HIS A 127 -13.68 5.61 27.94
N ALA A 128 -13.77 6.68 27.14
CA ALA A 128 -13.73 8.06 27.65
C ALA A 128 -14.85 8.35 28.67
N ASN A 129 -16.04 7.78 28.48
CA ASN A 129 -17.16 7.93 29.41
C ASN A 129 -16.90 7.23 30.75
N ASP A 130 -16.23 6.08 30.73
CA ASP A 130 -15.89 5.34 31.95
C ASP A 130 -14.89 6.14 32.79
N ILE A 131 -13.89 6.73 32.13
CA ILE A 131 -12.89 7.60 32.78
C ILE A 131 -13.57 8.83 33.40
N ARG A 132 -14.53 9.44 32.70
CA ARG A 132 -15.30 10.58 33.22
C ARG A 132 -16.14 10.19 34.44
N ALA A 133 -16.89 9.10 34.36
CA ALA A 133 -17.70 8.60 35.46
C ALA A 133 -16.84 8.26 36.70
N LEU A 134 -15.67 7.66 36.50
CA LEU A 134 -14.69 7.40 37.56
C LEU A 134 -14.13 8.70 38.14
N THR A 135 -13.86 9.71 37.31
CA THR A 135 -13.38 11.02 37.78
C THR A 135 -14.40 11.72 38.66
N GLU A 136 -15.67 11.73 38.26
CA GLU A 136 -16.77 12.28 39.07
C GLU A 136 -16.91 11.56 40.41
N GLN A 137 -16.87 10.22 40.40
CA GLN A 137 -16.89 9.42 41.63
C GLN A 137 -15.70 9.74 42.54
N ILE A 138 -14.50 9.91 41.98
CA ILE A 138 -13.30 10.29 42.76
C ILE A 138 -13.46 11.68 43.36
N GLU A 139 -14.00 12.65 42.64
CA GLU A 139 -14.26 13.99 43.15
C GLU A 139 -15.27 13.97 44.30
N GLN A 140 -16.36 13.20 44.15
CA GLN A 140 -17.35 13.03 45.20
C GLN A 140 -16.75 12.37 46.44
N LEU A 141 -15.98 11.29 46.26
CA LEU A 141 -15.32 10.60 47.36
C LEU A 141 -14.27 11.48 48.06
N ARG A 142 -13.54 12.30 47.29
CA ARG A 142 -12.62 13.32 47.84
C ARG A 142 -13.35 14.36 48.68
N ALA A 143 -14.53 14.80 48.25
CA ALA A 143 -15.35 15.73 49.01
C ALA A 143 -15.82 15.11 50.34
N GLU A 144 -16.25 13.84 50.32
CA GLU A 144 -16.65 13.11 51.53
C GLU A 144 -15.47 12.89 52.49
N VAL A 145 -14.30 12.48 51.99
CA VAL A 145 -13.08 12.31 52.82
C VAL A 145 -12.61 13.65 53.40
N ALA A 146 -12.68 14.74 52.64
CA ALA A 146 -12.37 16.07 53.14
C ALA A 146 -13.33 16.51 54.25
N ALA A 147 -14.62 16.13 54.16
CA ALA A 147 -15.60 16.38 55.21
C ALA A 147 -15.37 15.54 56.48
N LEU A 148 -14.85 14.32 56.33
CA LEU A 148 -14.56 13.39 57.44
C LEU A 148 -13.17 13.59 58.06
N THR A 149 -12.24 14.25 57.38
CA THR A 149 -10.91 14.57 57.91
C THR A 149 -11.03 15.68 58.95
N PRO A 150 -10.73 15.44 60.24
CA PRO A 150 -10.77 16.49 61.24
C PRO A 150 -9.72 17.56 60.90
N LYS A 151 -10.20 18.77 60.64
CA LYS A 151 -9.36 19.95 60.44
C LYS A 151 -8.46 20.09 61.68
N PRO A 152 -7.12 20.11 61.55
CA PRO A 152 -6.26 20.37 62.70
C PRO A 152 -6.67 21.71 63.30
N PRO A 153 -6.79 21.81 64.64
CA PRO A 153 -7.33 23.00 65.28
C PRO A 153 -6.48 24.21 64.86
N SER A 154 -7.14 25.13 64.15
CA SER A 154 -6.55 26.44 63.89
C SER A 154 -6.30 27.10 65.26
N PRO A 155 -5.09 27.60 65.53
CA PRO A 155 -4.77 28.17 66.84
C PRO A 155 -5.75 29.31 67.14
N PRO A 156 -6.34 29.37 68.35
CA PRO A 156 -7.40 30.32 68.64
C PRO A 156 -6.89 31.75 68.45
N ALA A 157 -7.57 32.49 67.58
CA ALA A 157 -7.35 33.92 67.39
C ALA A 157 -7.53 34.64 68.74
N ARG A 158 -6.42 35.12 69.31
CA ARG A 158 -6.43 36.03 70.47
C ARG A 158 -7.30 37.23 70.13
N LYS A 159 -8.41 37.40 70.85
CA LYS A 159 -9.22 38.63 70.83
C LYS A 159 -8.31 39.81 71.23
N ARG A 160 -8.03 40.72 70.28
CA ARG A 160 -7.44 42.03 70.59
C ARG A 160 -8.46 42.82 71.42
N PRO A 161 -8.06 43.46 72.53
CA PRO A 161 -8.96 44.34 73.26
C PRO A 161 -9.27 45.58 72.41
N ALA A 162 -10.54 46.01 72.47
CA ALA A 162 -11.04 47.18 71.78
C ALA A 162 -10.30 48.45 72.26
N ALA A 163 -9.63 49.13 71.34
CA ALA A 163 -9.02 50.43 71.60
C ALA A 163 -10.11 51.50 71.60
N ARG A 164 -10.15 52.22 72.72
CA ARG A 164 -11.01 53.35 73.07
C ARG A 164 -10.88 54.47 72.04
N SER A 165 -12.00 54.92 71.48
CA SER A 165 -12.07 56.10 70.62
C SER A 165 -11.74 57.37 71.40
N VAL A 166 -10.75 58.13 70.97
CA VAL A 166 -10.51 59.51 71.40
C VAL A 166 -10.60 60.44 70.18
N ALA A 167 -11.24 61.57 70.42
CA ALA A 167 -11.83 62.48 69.46
C ALA A 167 -10.83 63.18 68.51
N SER A 168 -11.26 63.39 67.26
CA SER A 168 -10.63 64.29 66.29
C SER A 168 -10.98 65.76 66.58
N PRO A 169 -10.04 66.70 66.41
CA PRO A 169 -10.37 68.10 66.17
C PRO A 169 -10.52 68.41 64.67
N ALA A 170 -11.24 69.51 64.45
CA ALA A 170 -11.95 69.96 63.25
C ALA A 170 -11.07 70.55 62.11
N PRO A 171 -11.65 70.88 60.93
CA PRO A 171 -10.98 70.94 59.64
C PRO A 171 -10.56 72.35 59.21
N VAL A 172 -9.58 72.44 58.31
CA VAL A 172 -9.38 73.62 57.45
C VAL A 172 -9.22 73.14 56.00
N ALA A 173 -10.11 73.63 55.15
CA ALA A 173 -10.08 73.52 53.70
C ALA A 173 -10.10 74.96 53.12
N PRO A 174 -10.01 75.18 51.80
CA PRO A 174 -9.24 74.50 50.76
C PRO A 174 -8.47 75.53 49.89
N LYS A 175 -7.61 75.08 48.95
CA LYS A 175 -7.46 75.82 47.70
C LYS A 175 -7.16 74.91 46.50
N ARG A 176 -7.80 75.31 45.41
CA ARG A 176 -8.26 74.58 44.22
C ARG A 176 -7.25 74.69 43.07
N ARG A 177 -7.46 73.82 42.07
CA ARG A 177 -7.09 73.89 40.63
C ARG A 177 -5.83 73.08 40.28
N THR A 178 -5.73 72.30 39.19
CA THR A 178 -6.60 71.78 38.11
C THR A 178 -5.75 70.72 37.36
N PRO A 179 -6.33 69.77 36.60
CA PRO A 179 -5.59 68.68 35.95
C PRO A 179 -5.20 69.02 34.50
N LYS A 180 -4.14 68.39 33.94
CA LYS A 180 -3.97 67.91 32.55
C LYS A 180 -2.52 67.45 32.27
N PRO A 181 -2.21 66.77 31.14
CA PRO A 181 -2.96 65.81 30.32
C PRO A 181 -2.70 64.34 30.69
#